data_AF-A0A7W2KH76-F1
#
_entry.id   AF-A0A7W2KH76-F1
#
_cell.length_a   1.000
_cell.length_b   1.000
_cell.length_c   1.000
_cell.angle_alpha   90.00
_cell.angle_beta   90.00
_cell.angle_gamma   90.00
#
_symmetry.space_group_name_H-M   'P 1'
#
loop_
_entity.id
_entity.type
_entity.pdbx_description
1 polymer ?
#
loop_
_entity_poly.entity_id
_entity_poly.type
_entity_poly.pdbx_seq_one_letter_code
_entity_poly.pdbx_strand_id
1 'polypeptide(L)'
;MSRSQTGAKYPRTPDGRYFVVNGQLWRCSNPALADEARQHLVGALMEARRAVKQAKACDDSAALKRARAAVNDAKVALGERGPVWWDDGSPDYNRYKATNTPYAAWYDRLVAQP
;
A
#
# COMPACT_ATOMS: atom_id res chain seq x y z
N MET A 1 -18.37 4.08 -21.44
CA MET A 1 -17.51 4.74 -20.45
C MET A 1 -16.50 3.73 -19.93
N SER A 2 -15.39 3.58 -20.66
CA SER A 2 -14.36 2.57 -20.38
C SER A 2 -13.41 3.12 -19.32
N ARG A 3 -13.40 2.54 -18.11
CA ARG A 3 -12.43 2.90 -17.08
C ARG A 3 -11.10 2.24 -17.43
N SER A 4 -10.13 3.06 -17.78
CA SER A 4 -8.76 2.65 -18.08
C SER A 4 -8.17 1.80 -16.95
N GLN A 5 -7.88 0.53 -17.24
CA GLN A 5 -7.15 -0.38 -16.37
C GLN A 5 -5.67 0.02 -16.34
N THR A 6 -5.25 0.76 -15.32
CA THR A 6 -3.83 1.04 -15.08
C THR A 6 -3.19 -0.14 -14.31
N GLY A 7 -2.56 -1.06 -15.06
CA GLY A 7 -1.39 -1.88 -14.67
C GLY A 7 -1.37 -2.48 -13.25
N ALA A 8 -2.26 -3.41 -12.92
CA ALA A 8 -2.13 -4.18 -11.69
C ALA A 8 -1.02 -5.25 -11.83
N LYS A 9 0.24 -4.88 -11.54
CA LYS A 9 1.37 -5.84 -11.51
C LYS A 9 1.20 -6.96 -10.47
N TYR A 10 0.29 -6.78 -9.52
CA TYR A 10 0.09 -7.67 -8.38
C TYR A 10 -1.40 -8.05 -8.23
N PRO A 11 -1.69 -9.32 -7.89
CA PRO A 11 -3.04 -9.76 -7.55
C PRO A 11 -3.62 -8.99 -6.36
N ARG A 12 -4.95 -8.79 -6.37
CA ARG A 12 -5.70 -8.16 -5.29
C ARG A 12 -6.66 -9.15 -4.65
N THR A 13 -6.83 -9.04 -3.34
CA THR A 13 -7.81 -9.84 -2.59
C THR A 13 -9.22 -9.56 -3.12
N PRO A 14 -10.17 -10.52 -3.00
CA PRO A 14 -11.53 -10.37 -3.54
C PRO A 14 -12.28 -9.14 -3.01
N ASP A 15 -11.98 -8.72 -1.77
CA ASP A 15 -12.54 -7.53 -1.12
C ASP A 15 -11.79 -6.23 -1.45
N GLY A 16 -10.71 -6.30 -2.24
CA GLY A 16 -9.90 -5.15 -2.64
C GLY A 16 -9.03 -4.55 -1.53
N ARG A 17 -9.05 -5.09 -0.31
CA ARG A 17 -8.33 -4.52 0.85
C ARG A 17 -6.82 -4.63 0.71
N TYR A 18 -6.33 -5.67 0.06
CA TYR A 18 -4.90 -5.94 -0.07
C TYR A 18 -4.50 -6.29 -1.49
N PHE A 19 -3.22 -6.11 -1.80
CA PHE A 19 -2.55 -6.72 -2.94
C PHE A 19 -1.39 -7.60 -2.45
N VAL A 20 -0.98 -8.56 -3.27
CA VAL A 20 0.05 -9.55 -2.89
C VAL A 20 1.36 -9.32 -3.63
N VAL A 21 2.46 -9.20 -2.88
CA VAL A 21 3.82 -9.18 -3.41
C VAL A 21 4.63 -10.28 -2.73
N ASN A 22 5.16 -11.25 -3.49
CA ASN A 22 5.94 -12.37 -2.94
C ASN A 22 5.24 -13.10 -1.78
N GLY A 23 3.94 -13.38 -1.95
CA GLY A 23 3.07 -14.01 -0.94
C GLY A 23 2.76 -13.15 0.28
N GLN A 24 3.19 -11.89 0.30
CA GLN A 24 2.96 -10.93 1.37
C GLN A 24 1.79 -10.00 1.02
N LEU A 25 0.83 -9.86 1.92
CA LEU A 25 -0.25 -8.88 1.78
C LEU A 25 0.26 -7.46 2.07
N TRP A 26 -0.18 -6.52 1.25
CA TRP A 26 0.04 -5.10 1.41
C TRP A 26 -1.30 -4.38 1.29
N ARG A 27 -1.65 -3.56 2.28
CA ARG A 27 -2.92 -2.85 2.26
C ARG A 27 -2.98 -1.85 1.11
N CYS A 28 -4.10 -1.88 0.39
CA CYS A 28 -4.41 -0.92 -0.66
C CYS A 28 -4.68 0.48 -0.05
N SER A 29 -4.46 1.51 -0.86
CA SER A 29 -4.93 2.86 -0.51
C SER A 29 -6.46 2.86 -0.37
N ASN A 30 -7.00 3.72 0.50
CA ASN A 30 -8.43 3.85 0.72
C ASN A 30 -9.14 4.24 -0.59
N PRO A 31 -10.03 3.40 -1.13
CA PRO A 31 -10.72 3.68 -2.39
C PRO A 31 -11.76 4.80 -2.28
N ALA A 32 -12.16 5.19 -1.07
CA ALA A 32 -13.10 6.29 -0.84
C ALA A 32 -12.44 7.69 -0.85
N LEU A 33 -11.12 7.77 -1.05
CA LEU A 33 -10.45 9.07 -1.23
C LEU A 33 -10.88 9.70 -2.56
N ALA A 34 -11.25 10.98 -2.52
CA ALA A 34 -11.43 11.78 -3.73
C ALA A 34 -10.16 11.76 -4.58
N ASP A 35 -10.32 11.78 -5.91
CA ASP A 35 -9.20 11.63 -6.84
C ASP A 35 -8.14 12.72 -6.65
N GLU A 36 -8.56 13.96 -6.39
CA GLU A 36 -7.65 15.09 -6.13
C GLU A 36 -6.84 14.87 -4.85
N ALA A 37 -7.50 14.45 -3.78
CA ALA A 37 -6.85 14.15 -2.50
C ALA A 37 -5.87 12.98 -2.66
N ARG A 38 -6.28 11.92 -3.37
CA ARG A 38 -5.43 10.77 -3.67
C ARG A 38 -4.20 11.18 -4.47
N GLN A 39 -4.36 12.00 -5.52
CA GLN A 39 -3.26 12.48 -6.35
C GLN A 39 -2.28 13.33 -5.53
N HIS A 40 -2.79 14.24 -4.70
CA HIS A 40 -1.97 15.05 -3.81
C HIS A 40 -1.12 14.19 -2.86
N LEU A 41 -1.74 13.20 -2.20
CA LEU A 41 -1.04 12.30 -1.28
C LEU A 41 -0.02 11.39 -2.00
N VAL A 42 -0.32 10.93 -3.22
CA VAL A 42 0.64 10.21 -4.05
C VAL A 42 1.82 11.11 -4.41
N GLY A 43 1.57 12.38 -4.73
CA GLY A 43 2.61 13.39 -4.95
C GLY A 43 3.54 13.52 -3.74
N ALA A 44 2.95 13.77 -2.56
CA ALA A 44 3.69 13.89 -1.29
C ALA A 44 4.51 12.62 -0.99
N LEU A 45 3.95 11.43 -1.24
CA LEU A 45 4.66 10.16 -1.06
C LEU A 45 5.88 10.05 -2.00
N MET A 46 5.73 10.46 -3.26
CA MET A 46 6.84 10.41 -4.23
C MET A 46 7.93 11.41 -3.89
N GLU A 47 7.56 12.62 -3.45
CA GLU A 47 8.49 13.63 -2.95
C GLU A 47 9.28 13.11 -1.75
N ALA A 48 8.59 12.57 -0.74
CA ALA A 48 9.23 12.02 0.45
C ALA A 48 10.18 10.85 0.11
N ARG A 49 9.83 10.00 -0.87
CA ARG A 49 10.74 8.93 -1.36
C ARG A 49 11.99 9.49 -2.04
N ARG A 50 11.86 10.57 -2.82
CA ARG A 50 13.03 11.25 -3.41
C ARG A 50 13.92 11.84 -2.32
N ALA A 51 13.33 12.47 -1.30
CA ALA A 51 14.07 12.99 -0.14
C ALA A 51 14.82 11.87 0.61
N VAL A 52 14.23 10.67 0.76
CA VAL A 52 14.95 9.50 1.33
C VAL A 52 16.17 9.14 0.48
N LYS A 53 16.03 9.11 -0.85
CA LYS A 53 17.15 8.80 -1.76
C LYS A 53 18.26 9.86 -1.64
N GLN A 54 17.90 11.13 -1.61
CA GLN A 54 18.85 12.24 -1.46
C GLN A 54 19.58 12.17 -0.12
N ALA A 55 18.85 12.02 0.99
CA ALA A 55 19.44 11.95 2.32
C ALA A 55 20.44 10.79 2.45
N LYS A 56 20.14 9.62 1.85
CA LYS A 56 21.10 8.50 1.78
C LYS A 56 22.34 8.82 0.96
N ALA A 57 22.20 9.53 -0.16
CA ALA A 57 23.32 9.91 -1.00
C ALA A 57 24.26 10.93 -0.32
N CYS A 58 23.71 11.75 0.57
CA CYS A 58 24.46 12.75 1.34
C CYS A 58 24.89 12.25 2.74
N ASP A 59 24.59 10.99 3.09
CA ASP A 59 24.77 10.42 4.44
C ASP A 59 24.17 11.29 5.59
N ASP A 60 23.10 12.02 5.29
CA ASP A 60 22.42 12.88 6.26
C ASP A 60 21.37 12.09 7.04
N SER A 61 21.78 11.61 8.21
CA SER A 61 20.91 10.82 9.11
C SER A 61 19.66 11.60 9.57
N ALA A 62 19.76 12.91 9.77
CA ALA A 62 18.65 13.74 10.23
C ALA A 62 17.62 13.96 9.12
N ALA A 63 18.08 14.29 7.91
CA ALA A 63 17.21 14.36 6.73
C ALA A 63 16.58 12.99 6.42
N LEU A 64 17.33 11.90 6.59
CA LEU A 64 16.81 10.56 6.37
C LEU A 64 15.66 10.23 7.34
N LYS A 65 15.80 10.60 8.62
CA LYS A 65 14.74 10.43 9.63
C LYS A 65 13.48 11.22 9.25
N ARG A 66 13.63 12.50 8.89
CA ARG A 66 12.49 13.36 8.46
C ARG A 66 11.80 12.80 7.22
N ALA A 67 12.57 12.41 6.19
CA ALA A 67 12.01 11.88 4.95
C ALA A 67 11.29 10.54 5.17
N ARG A 68 11.79 9.66 6.05
CA ARG A 68 11.10 8.41 6.41
C ARG A 68 9.80 8.66 7.18
N ALA A 69 9.77 9.67 8.06
CA ALA A 69 8.54 10.10 8.73
C ALA A 69 7.51 10.60 7.71
N ALA A 70 7.90 11.49 6.79
CA ALA A 70 7.01 11.96 5.72
C ALA A 70 6.45 10.83 4.83
N VAL A 71 7.28 9.81 4.51
CA VAL A 71 6.79 8.60 3.82
C VAL A 71 5.75 7.86 4.64
N ASN A 72 5.94 7.77 5.96
CA ASN A 72 4.97 7.13 6.82
C ASN A 72 3.65 7.89 6.85
N ASP A 73 3.71 9.21 7.04
CA ASP A 73 2.53 10.07 7.16
C ASP A 73 1.71 10.06 5.88
N ALA A 74 2.35 10.17 4.71
CA ALA A 74 1.67 10.06 3.42
C ALA A 74 1.00 8.68 3.24
N LYS A 75 1.63 7.60 3.70
CA LYS A 75 1.04 6.25 3.65
C LYS A 75 -0.12 6.05 4.61
N VAL A 76 -0.06 6.67 5.80
CA VAL A 76 -1.18 6.67 6.74
C VAL A 76 -2.36 7.43 6.14
N ALA A 77 -2.12 8.62 5.58
CA ALA A 77 -3.14 9.42 4.93
C ALA A 77 -3.76 8.72 3.70
N LEU A 78 -2.95 7.98 2.92
CA LEU A 78 -3.46 7.12 1.84
C LEU A 78 -4.27 5.92 2.34
N GLY A 79 -4.22 5.59 3.63
CA GLY A 79 -4.84 4.39 4.20
C GLY A 79 -4.02 3.11 4.01
N GLU A 80 -2.78 3.17 3.54
CA GLU A 80 -1.89 2.01 3.38
C GLU A 80 -1.27 1.56 4.73
N ARG A 81 -1.31 2.43 5.74
CA ARG A 81 -0.82 2.22 7.12
C ARG A 81 -1.71 2.93 8.14
N GLY A 82 -1.51 2.65 9.42
CA GLY A 82 -2.33 3.20 10.50
C GLY A 82 -3.67 2.48 10.63
N PRO A 83 -4.72 3.17 11.10
CA PRO A 83 -6.07 2.62 11.17
C PRO A 83 -6.55 2.08 9.82
N VAL A 84 -7.40 1.07 9.86
CA VAL A 84 -8.03 0.52 8.66
C VAL A 84 -9.10 1.46 8.13
N TRP A 85 -9.38 1.42 6.83
CA TRP A 85 -10.40 2.25 6.19
C TRP A 85 -11.76 1.55 6.01
N TRP A 86 -11.88 0.30 6.48
CA TRP A 86 -13.15 -0.43 6.55
C TRP A 86 -13.71 -0.41 7.96
N ASP A 87 -15.03 -0.58 8.07
CA ASP A 87 -15.83 -0.43 9.29
C ASP A 87 -16.52 -1.72 9.74
N ASP A 88 -16.33 -2.83 9.03
CA ASP A 88 -16.98 -4.12 9.31
C ASP A 88 -16.36 -4.92 10.50
N GLY A 89 -15.42 -4.32 11.22
CA GLY A 89 -14.72 -4.95 12.35
C GLY A 89 -13.69 -6.01 11.98
N SER A 90 -13.43 -6.25 10.68
CA SER A 90 -12.40 -7.20 10.25
C SER A 90 -11.00 -6.76 10.69
N PRO A 91 -10.11 -7.69 11.11
CA PRO A 91 -8.75 -7.35 11.50
C PRO A 91 -7.87 -6.89 10.32
N ASP A 92 -6.79 -6.18 10.64
CA ASP A 92 -5.76 -5.78 9.67
C ASP A 92 -4.73 -6.89 9.46
N TYR A 93 -4.63 -7.38 8.23
CA TYR A 93 -3.64 -8.37 7.79
C TYR A 93 -2.51 -7.73 6.96
N ASN A 94 -2.31 -6.41 7.05
CA ASN A 94 -1.23 -5.73 6.35
C ASN A 94 0.13 -6.33 6.77
N ARG A 95 0.93 -6.74 5.79
CA ARG A 95 2.22 -7.43 5.97
C ARG A 95 2.11 -8.83 6.61
N TYR A 96 0.96 -9.49 6.50
CA TYR A 96 0.83 -10.93 6.80
C TYR A 96 1.01 -11.76 5.53
N LYS A 97 1.55 -12.97 5.68
CA LYS A 97 1.64 -13.92 4.55
C LYS A 97 0.22 -14.32 4.19
N ALA A 98 -0.13 -14.30 2.90
CA ALA A 98 -1.49 -14.58 2.45
C ALA A 98 -1.98 -15.96 2.95
N THR A 99 -1.07 -16.94 3.02
CA THR A 99 -1.30 -18.29 3.55
C THR A 99 -1.67 -18.33 5.04
N ASN A 100 -1.35 -17.31 5.82
CA ASN A 100 -1.59 -17.24 7.27
C ASN A 100 -2.82 -16.37 7.60
N THR A 101 -3.70 -16.15 6.63
CA THR A 101 -4.85 -15.25 6.74
C THR A 101 -6.08 -15.90 6.09
N PRO A 102 -7.29 -15.34 6.28
CA PRO A 102 -8.49 -15.80 5.58
C PRO A 102 -8.37 -15.79 4.04
N TYR A 103 -7.36 -15.11 3.48
CA TYR A 103 -7.09 -15.09 2.05
C TYR A 103 -6.31 -16.32 1.53
N ALA A 104 -5.93 -17.28 2.39
CA ALA A 104 -5.11 -18.43 2.02
C ALA A 104 -5.71 -19.23 0.85
N ALA A 105 -6.96 -19.69 0.98
CA ALA A 105 -7.63 -20.49 -0.06
C ALA A 105 -7.82 -19.73 -1.39
N TRP A 106 -7.92 -18.41 -1.34
CA TRP A 106 -7.90 -17.58 -2.56
C TRP A 106 -6.50 -17.52 -3.16
N TYR A 107 -5.48 -17.29 -2.34
CA TYR A 107 -4.09 -17.19 -2.79
C TYR A 107 -3.57 -18.50 -3.36
N ASP A 108 -3.88 -19.63 -2.74
CA ASP A 108 -3.49 -20.97 -3.18
C ASP A 108 -4.04 -21.29 -4.58
N ARG A 109 -5.31 -20.94 -4.83
CA ARG A 109 -5.91 -21.05 -6.16
C ARG A 109 -5.26 -20.13 -7.18
N LEU A 110 -4.76 -18.97 -6.75
CA LEU A 110 -4.08 -18.04 -7.64
C LEU A 110 -2.69 -18.53 -8.05
N VAL A 111 -1.94 -19.15 -7.14
CA VAL A 111 -0.60 -19.69 -7.42
C VAL A 111 -0.61 -21.06 -8.07
N ALA A 112 -1.72 -21.81 -7.96
CA ALA A 112 -1.90 -23.11 -8.62
C ALA A 112 -2.30 -22.99 -10.10
N GLN A 113 -2.59 -21.79 -10.60
CA GLN A 113 -2.85 -21.55 -12.02
C GLN A 113 -1.51 -21.40 -12.77
N PRO A 114 -1.28 -22.20 -13.84
CA PRO A 114 -0.05 -22.17 -14.63
C PRO A 114 0.14 -20.85 -15.41
#